data_AF-A0A438IRT7-F1
#
_entry.id   AF-A0A438IRT7-F1
#
_cell.length_a   1.000
_cell.length_b   1.000
_cell.length_c   1.000
_cell.angle_alpha   90.00
_cell.angle_beta   90.00
_cell.angle_gamma   90.00
#
_symmetry.space_group_name_H-M   'P 1'
#
loop_
_entity.id
_entity.type
_entity.pdbx_description
1 polymer ?
#
loop_
_entity_poly.entity_id
_entity_poly.type
_entity_poly.pdbx_seq_one_letter_code
_entity_poly.pdbx_strand_id
1 'polypeptide(L)'
;MGALFYVVVWRKAFAKRVGAVKSKGKKKELSPQDAAIMIQMSFRAYLIRRSQALRALRELAVAKAKLKEIRVLFNNYRRRVTDDAEERQRISEKIIVLLIHVDDIEGADLMVRAAKRSIVDELEAMLEVVDPLPPGRTLSMRRRMFDMPSRVIQKELAGGVAQVVQMLDQEANGAAFEACL
;
A
#
# COMPACT_ATOMS: atom_id res chain seq x y z
N MET A 1 -20.61 -26.21 -20.83
CA MET A 1 -20.23 -27.28 -19.88
C MET A 1 -19.29 -26.83 -18.74
N GLY A 2 -18.52 -25.74 -18.85
CA GLY A 2 -17.50 -25.38 -17.83
C GLY A 2 -17.99 -24.70 -16.53
N ALA A 3 -19.05 -23.88 -16.57
CA ALA A 3 -19.50 -23.12 -15.39
C ALA A 3 -20.09 -24.00 -14.28
N LEU A 4 -20.86 -25.03 -14.66
CA LEU A 4 -21.44 -25.97 -13.69
C LEU A 4 -20.37 -26.80 -12.97
N PHE A 5 -19.28 -27.12 -13.66
CA PHE A 5 -18.17 -27.88 -13.08
C PHE A 5 -17.45 -27.06 -12.00
N TYR A 6 -17.20 -25.77 -12.26
CA TYR A 6 -16.62 -24.86 -11.27
C TYR A 6 -17.51 -24.70 -10.04
N VAL A 7 -18.83 -24.52 -10.19
CA VAL A 7 -19.75 -24.37 -9.05
C VAL A 7 -19.77 -25.64 -8.17
N VAL A 8 -19.77 -26.83 -8.78
CA VAL A 8 -19.78 -28.10 -8.05
C VAL A 8 -18.46 -28.32 -7.31
N VAL A 9 -17.32 -28.05 -7.93
CA VAL A 9 -15.99 -28.16 -7.31
C VAL A 9 -15.86 -27.18 -6.15
N TRP A 10 -16.32 -25.94 -6.32
CA TRP A 10 -16.33 -24.92 -5.25
C TRP A 10 -17.24 -25.32 -4.08
N ARG A 11 -18.44 -25.84 -4.33
CA ARG A 11 -19.33 -26.34 -3.26
C ARG A 11 -18.71 -27.52 -2.51
N LYS A 12 -18.06 -28.44 -3.21
CA LYS A 12 -17.44 -29.63 -2.61
C LYS A 12 -16.21 -29.27 -1.77
N ALA A 13 -15.42 -28.28 -2.21
CA ALA A 13 -14.30 -27.73 -1.44
C ALA A 13 -14.78 -26.97 -0.18
N PHE A 14 -15.88 -26.21 -0.29
CA PHE A 14 -16.45 -25.49 0.85
C PHE A 14 -17.04 -26.45 1.89
N ALA A 15 -17.76 -27.49 1.45
CA ALA A 15 -18.27 -28.54 2.33
C ALA A 15 -17.16 -29.33 3.04
N LYS A 16 -16.02 -29.57 2.36
CA LYS A 16 -14.85 -30.24 2.96
C LYS A 16 -14.18 -29.39 4.04
N ARG A 17 -14.15 -28.07 3.90
CA ARG A 17 -13.68 -27.14 4.96
C ARG A 17 -14.66 -27.07 6.14
N VAL A 18 -15.96 -27.01 5.88
CA VAL A 18 -16.99 -26.96 6.96
C VAL A 18 -17.08 -28.30 7.71
N GLY A 19 -16.88 -29.42 7.01
CA GLY A 19 -16.80 -30.75 7.61
C GLY A 19 -15.56 -30.98 8.48
N ALA A 20 -14.41 -30.42 8.09
CA ALA A 20 -13.16 -30.49 8.86
C ALA A 20 -13.22 -29.69 10.19
N VAL A 21 -14.06 -28.65 10.27
CA VAL A 21 -14.29 -27.88 11.50
C VAL A 21 -15.16 -28.64 12.52
N LYS A 22 -15.81 -29.74 12.11
CA LYS A 22 -16.59 -30.61 13.02
C LYS A 22 -15.76 -31.72 13.67
N SER A 23 -14.44 -31.54 13.87
CA SER A 23 -13.74 -32.36 14.88
C SER A 23 -14.24 -31.94 16.26
N LYS A 24 -15.33 -32.59 16.70
CA LYS A 24 -15.83 -32.60 18.08
C LYS A 24 -14.74 -33.21 18.97
N GLY A 25 -13.71 -32.44 19.28
CA GLY A 25 -12.85 -32.72 20.41
C GLY A 25 -13.72 -32.79 21.66
N LYS A 26 -13.49 -33.78 22.52
CA LYS A 26 -14.11 -33.86 23.84
C LYS A 26 -14.01 -32.46 24.48
N LYS A 27 -15.14 -31.82 24.79
CA LYS A 27 -15.14 -30.53 25.49
C LYS A 27 -14.39 -30.77 26.80
N LYS A 28 -13.14 -30.32 26.87
CA LYS A 28 -12.36 -30.36 28.11
C LYS A 28 -13.04 -29.36 29.02
N GLU A 29 -13.80 -29.85 30.00
CA GLU A 29 -14.37 -28.98 31.03
C GLU A 29 -13.19 -28.29 31.70
N LEU A 30 -13.16 -26.97 31.58
CA LEU A 30 -12.13 -26.14 32.19
C LEU A 30 -12.37 -26.14 33.69
N SER A 31 -11.29 -26.17 34.48
CA SER A 31 -11.43 -25.89 35.91
C SER A 31 -12.05 -24.49 36.08
N PRO A 32 -12.80 -24.23 37.16
CA PRO A 32 -13.35 -22.90 37.43
C PRO A 32 -12.29 -21.80 37.37
N GLN A 33 -11.06 -22.10 37.80
CA GLN A 33 -9.91 -21.20 37.76
C GLN A 33 -9.46 -20.91 36.32
N ASP A 34 -9.29 -21.93 35.50
CA ASP A 34 -8.89 -21.77 34.09
C ASP A 34 -9.97 -21.05 33.29
N ALA A 35 -11.23 -21.36 33.55
CA ALA A 35 -12.36 -20.67 32.93
C ALA A 35 -12.39 -19.18 33.30
N ALA A 36 -12.18 -18.85 34.58
CA ALA A 36 -12.10 -17.46 35.04
C ALA A 36 -10.94 -16.71 34.38
N ILE A 37 -9.75 -17.32 34.29
CA ILE A 37 -8.59 -16.73 33.61
C ILE A 37 -8.89 -16.46 32.14
N MET A 38 -9.46 -17.45 31.43
CA MET A 38 -9.82 -17.33 30.02
C MET A 38 -10.82 -16.18 29.78
N ILE A 39 -11.85 -16.08 30.62
CA ILE A 39 -12.84 -15.00 30.55
C ILE A 39 -12.17 -13.64 30.77
N GLN A 40 -11.33 -13.52 31.81
CA GLN A 40 -10.64 -12.28 32.15
C GLN A 40 -9.69 -11.83 31.04
N MET A 41 -8.86 -12.74 30.52
CA MET A 41 -7.95 -12.45 29.41
C MET A 41 -8.69 -12.01 28.16
N SER A 42 -9.77 -12.71 27.82
CA SER A 42 -10.60 -12.39 26.65
C SER A 42 -11.27 -11.02 26.80
N PHE A 43 -11.77 -10.70 28.00
CA PHE A 43 -12.39 -9.42 28.30
C PHE A 43 -11.38 -8.27 28.25
N ARG A 44 -10.19 -8.44 28.84
CA ARG A 44 -9.09 -7.45 28.74
C ARG A 44 -8.71 -7.20 27.30
N ALA A 45 -8.53 -8.25 26.50
CA ALA A 45 -8.21 -8.13 25.09
C ALA A 45 -9.32 -7.41 24.31
N TYR A 46 -10.59 -7.66 24.63
CA TYR A 46 -11.72 -6.93 24.05
C TYR A 46 -11.68 -5.43 24.38
N LEU A 47 -11.44 -5.05 25.65
CA LEU A 47 -11.35 -3.64 26.04
C LEU A 47 -10.22 -2.91 25.33
N ILE A 48 -9.07 -3.56 25.16
CA ILE A 48 -7.93 -3.02 24.41
C ILE A 48 -8.34 -2.76 22.96
N ARG A 49 -8.86 -3.78 22.26
CA ARG A 49 -9.29 -3.63 20.85
C ARG A 49 -10.35 -2.54 20.67
N ARG A 50 -11.34 -2.49 21.57
CA ARG A 50 -12.41 -1.48 21.52
C ARG A 50 -11.86 -0.07 21.72
N SER A 51 -10.98 0.13 22.68
CA SER A 51 -10.40 1.45 22.94
C SER A 51 -9.48 1.91 21.80
N GLN A 52 -8.69 1.01 21.22
CA GLN A 52 -7.89 1.26 20.02
C GLN A 52 -8.76 1.65 18.82
N ALA A 53 -9.82 0.88 18.54
CA ALA A 53 -10.74 1.18 17.43
C ALA A 53 -11.37 2.57 17.58
N LEU A 54 -11.80 2.94 18.79
CA LEU A 54 -12.36 4.27 19.05
C LEU A 54 -11.34 5.39 18.89
N ARG A 55 -10.07 5.17 19.27
CA ARG A 55 -8.99 6.15 19.06
C ARG A 55 -8.72 6.36 17.57
N ALA A 56 -8.59 5.28 16.80
CA ALA A 56 -8.42 5.33 15.35
C ALA A 56 -9.59 6.03 14.65
N LEU A 57 -10.83 5.78 15.08
CA LEU A 57 -12.01 6.47 14.52
C LEU A 57 -12.00 7.98 14.79
N ARG A 58 -11.49 8.43 15.94
CA ARG A 58 -11.32 9.87 16.23
C ARG A 58 -10.28 10.49 15.30
N GLU A 59 -9.15 9.84 15.11
CA GLU A 59 -8.11 10.31 14.18
C GLU A 59 -8.61 10.35 12.73
N LEU A 60 -9.38 9.33 12.30
CA LEU A 60 -10.02 9.33 10.98
C LEU A 60 -11.06 10.45 10.83
N ALA A 61 -11.78 10.82 11.89
CA ALA A 61 -12.71 11.94 11.84
C ALA A 61 -11.97 13.27 11.61
N VAL A 62 -10.82 13.48 12.25
CA VAL A 62 -9.94 14.65 12.01
C VAL A 62 -9.41 14.63 10.58
N ALA A 63 -8.92 13.48 10.10
CA ALA A 63 -8.46 13.34 8.73
C ALA A 63 -9.58 13.63 7.71
N LYS A 64 -10.80 13.18 7.98
CA LYS A 64 -11.98 13.46 7.14
C LYS A 64 -12.35 14.94 7.12
N ALA A 65 -12.14 15.67 8.22
CA ALA A 65 -12.32 17.12 8.23
C ALA A 65 -11.28 17.82 7.34
N LYS A 66 -10.00 17.45 7.46
CA LYS A 66 -8.93 17.96 6.59
C LYS A 66 -9.17 17.64 5.11
N LEU A 67 -9.67 16.43 4.80
CA LEU A 67 -10.07 16.07 3.43
C LEU A 67 -11.13 17.03 2.89
N LYS A 68 -12.13 17.44 3.69
CA LYS A 68 -13.14 18.42 3.25
C LYS A 68 -12.52 19.78 2.93
N GLU A 69 -11.55 20.23 3.71
CA GLU A 69 -10.82 21.48 3.43
C GLU A 69 -10.05 21.37 2.11
N ILE A 70 -9.36 20.25 1.88
CA ILE A 70 -8.63 19.98 0.64
C ILE A 70 -9.61 19.91 -0.55
N ARG A 71 -10.80 19.32 -0.41
CA ARG A 71 -11.84 19.33 -1.47
C ARG A 71 -12.19 20.74 -1.90
N VAL A 72 -12.34 21.67 -0.96
CA VAL A 72 -12.65 23.07 -1.28
C VAL A 72 -11.49 23.70 -2.07
N LEU A 73 -10.25 23.52 -1.60
CA LEU A 73 -9.05 24.02 -2.30
C LEU A 73 -8.94 23.45 -3.72
N PHE A 74 -9.12 22.14 -3.87
CA PHE A 74 -9.07 21.43 -5.14
C PHE A 74 -10.15 21.89 -6.12
N ASN A 75 -11.38 22.11 -5.64
CA ASN A 75 -12.47 22.59 -6.48
C ASN A 75 -12.22 24.04 -6.95
N ASN A 76 -11.64 24.88 -6.09
CA ASN A 76 -11.25 26.23 -6.47
C ASN A 76 -10.13 26.21 -7.51
N TYR A 77 -9.12 25.37 -7.32
CA TYR A 77 -8.06 25.13 -8.30
C TYR A 77 -8.63 24.68 -9.65
N ARG A 78 -9.48 23.64 -9.69
CA ARG A 78 -10.09 23.15 -10.94
C ARG A 78 -10.95 24.16 -11.67
N ARG A 79 -11.57 25.11 -10.96
CA ARG A 79 -12.39 26.17 -11.56
C ARG A 79 -11.54 27.30 -12.13
N ARG A 80 -10.33 27.48 -11.62
CA ARG A 80 -9.37 28.48 -12.12
C ARG A 80 -8.64 27.85 -13.31
N VAL A 81 -8.60 28.56 -14.44
CA VAL A 81 -7.87 28.13 -15.65
C VAL A 81 -6.37 28.46 -15.55
N THR A 82 -5.93 28.96 -14.40
CA THR A 82 -4.53 29.37 -14.16
C THR A 82 -3.71 28.17 -13.71
N ASP A 83 -2.79 27.73 -14.57
CA ASP A 83 -1.80 26.68 -14.26
C ASP A 83 -0.67 27.26 -13.39
N ASP A 84 -1.02 27.71 -12.19
CA ASP A 84 -0.04 28.12 -11.20
C ASP A 84 0.62 26.86 -10.61
N ALA A 85 1.88 26.66 -10.99
CA ALA A 85 2.68 25.54 -10.52
C ALA A 85 2.86 25.55 -9.00
N GLU A 86 2.86 26.73 -8.36
CA GLU A 86 2.97 26.83 -6.89
C GLU A 86 1.68 26.38 -6.21
N GLU A 87 0.51 26.86 -6.65
CA GLU A 87 -0.77 26.42 -6.11
C GLU A 87 -0.97 24.91 -6.29
N ARG A 88 -0.61 24.39 -7.48
CA ARG A 88 -0.63 22.95 -7.79
C ARG A 88 0.24 22.17 -6.81
N GLN A 89 1.49 22.61 -6.61
CA GLN A 89 2.42 21.97 -5.67
C GLN A 89 1.89 22.00 -4.23
N ARG A 90 1.38 23.14 -3.75
CA ARG A 90 0.82 23.29 -2.41
C ARG A 90 -0.37 22.34 -2.16
N ILE A 91 -1.21 22.12 -3.17
CA ILE A 91 -2.34 21.18 -3.07
C ILE A 91 -1.82 19.74 -3.02
N SER A 92 -0.89 19.38 -3.90
CA SER A 92 -0.27 18.04 -3.90
C SER A 92 0.38 17.71 -2.56
N GLU A 93 1.14 18.64 -1.97
CA GLU A 93 1.76 18.47 -0.66
C GLU A 93 0.73 18.23 0.43
N LYS A 94 -0.35 19.02 0.47
CA LYS A 94 -1.44 18.82 1.46
C LYS A 94 -2.09 17.45 1.31
N ILE A 95 -2.29 16.98 0.09
CA ILE A 95 -2.84 15.64 -0.19
C ILE A 95 -1.88 14.55 0.28
N ILE A 96 -0.59 14.65 -0.06
CA ILE A 96 0.44 13.68 0.32
C ILE A 96 0.60 13.61 1.86
N VAL A 97 0.66 14.76 2.54
CA VAL A 97 0.76 14.82 4.00
C VAL A 97 -0.44 14.14 4.66
N LEU A 98 -1.66 14.37 4.14
CA LEU A 98 -2.85 13.72 4.67
C LEU A 98 -2.85 12.21 4.39
N LEU A 99 -2.35 11.76 3.23
CA LEU A 99 -2.18 10.34 2.91
C LEU A 99 -1.22 9.67 3.91
N ILE A 100 -0.06 10.27 4.19
CA ILE A 100 0.90 9.74 5.18
C ILE A 100 0.24 9.63 6.55
N HIS A 101 -0.42 10.70 7.01
CA HIS A 101 -1.11 10.68 8.29
C HIS A 101 -2.20 9.60 8.36
N VAL A 102 -2.96 9.38 7.28
CA VAL A 102 -4.00 8.35 7.25
C VAL A 102 -3.39 6.94 7.21
N ASP A 103 -2.24 6.77 6.57
CA ASP A 103 -1.49 5.51 6.53
C ASP A 103 -0.98 5.10 7.92
N ASP A 104 -0.56 6.07 8.73
CA ASP A 104 -0.07 5.83 10.09
C ASP A 104 -1.19 5.41 11.06
N ILE A 105 -2.47 5.65 10.74
CA ILE A 105 -3.58 5.22 11.57
C ILE A 105 -3.71 3.69 11.53
N GLU A 106 -3.62 3.06 12.70
CA GLU A 106 -3.76 1.62 12.89
C GLU A 106 -5.15 1.11 12.48
N GLY A 107 -5.18 0.06 11.65
CA GLY A 107 -6.41 -0.49 11.06
C GLY A 107 -6.75 -1.92 11.48
N ALA A 108 -6.79 -2.21 12.79
CA ALA A 108 -7.14 -3.56 13.26
C ALA A 108 -8.64 -3.89 13.10
N ASP A 109 -9.50 -2.89 13.24
CA ASP A 109 -10.96 -3.03 13.14
C ASP A 109 -11.47 -2.86 11.69
N LEU A 110 -12.48 -3.64 11.30
CA LEU A 110 -13.04 -3.62 9.94
C LEU A 110 -13.63 -2.25 9.57
N MET A 111 -14.28 -1.56 10.50
CA MET A 111 -14.85 -0.23 10.24
C MET A 111 -13.77 0.82 10.02
N VAL A 112 -12.69 0.74 10.81
CA VAL A 112 -11.51 1.62 10.66
C VAL A 112 -10.86 1.40 9.30
N ARG A 113 -10.68 0.15 8.87
CA ARG A 113 -10.13 -0.19 7.55
C ARG A 113 -10.98 0.34 6.40
N ALA A 114 -12.30 0.21 6.49
CA ALA A 114 -13.22 0.69 5.47
C ALA A 114 -13.20 2.22 5.37
N ALA A 115 -13.24 2.92 6.51
CA ALA A 115 -13.18 4.37 6.56
C ALA A 115 -11.84 4.91 6.05
N LYS A 116 -10.72 4.29 6.46
CA LYS A 116 -9.38 4.60 5.96
C LYS A 116 -9.31 4.49 4.44
N ARG A 117 -9.77 3.36 3.89
CA ARG A 117 -9.79 3.12 2.44
C ARG A 117 -10.58 4.20 1.71
N SER A 118 -11.76 4.54 2.19
CA SER A 118 -12.58 5.61 1.57
C SER A 118 -11.87 6.97 1.53
N ILE A 119 -11.07 7.32 2.54
CA ILE A 119 -10.31 8.58 2.54
C ILE A 119 -9.12 8.50 1.58
N VAL A 120 -8.39 7.38 1.59
CA VAL A 120 -7.22 7.16 0.73
C VAL A 120 -7.62 7.16 -0.74
N ASP A 121 -8.63 6.38 -1.13
CA ASP A 121 -9.07 6.26 -2.53
C ASP A 121 -9.44 7.62 -3.12
N GLU A 122 -10.05 8.50 -2.31
CA GLU A 122 -10.41 9.83 -2.75
C GLU A 122 -9.21 10.77 -2.86
N LEU A 123 -8.32 10.78 -1.87
CA LEU A 123 -7.09 11.57 -1.92
C LEU A 123 -6.21 11.16 -3.11
N GLU A 124 -6.13 9.87 -3.40
CA GLU A 124 -5.42 9.35 -4.57
C GLU A 124 -6.05 9.83 -5.88
N ALA A 125 -7.38 9.78 -6.01
CA ALA A 125 -8.08 10.30 -7.18
C ALA A 125 -7.90 11.81 -7.37
N MET A 126 -7.85 12.59 -6.28
CA MET A 126 -7.56 14.03 -6.36
C MET A 126 -6.11 14.27 -6.79
N LEU A 127 -5.16 13.52 -6.25
CA LEU A 127 -3.74 13.65 -6.59
C LEU A 127 -3.46 13.32 -8.05
N GLU A 128 -4.15 12.33 -8.63
CA GLU A 128 -4.02 11.98 -10.05
C GLU A 128 -4.38 13.15 -10.99
N VAL A 129 -5.26 14.05 -10.55
CA VAL A 129 -5.64 15.25 -11.32
C VAL A 129 -4.62 16.39 -11.15
N VAL A 130 -4.08 16.58 -9.95
CA VAL A 130 -3.17 17.71 -9.63
C VAL A 130 -1.71 17.39 -10.00
N ASP A 131 -1.30 16.14 -9.86
CA ASP A 131 0.04 15.64 -10.15
C ASP A 131 -0.07 14.30 -10.90
N PRO A 132 -0.48 14.34 -12.20
CA PRO A 132 -0.71 13.15 -12.99
C PRO A 132 0.59 12.36 -13.12
N LEU A 133 0.54 11.13 -12.62
CA LEU A 133 1.68 10.22 -12.67
C LEU A 133 1.85 9.70 -14.11
N PRO A 134 3.08 9.56 -14.64
CA PRO A 134 3.29 8.97 -15.95
C PRO A 134 2.70 7.56 -16.00
N PRO A 135 2.09 7.16 -17.13
CA PRO A 135 1.35 5.91 -17.24
C PRO A 135 2.24 4.71 -16.84
N GLY A 136 1.74 3.88 -15.93
CA GLY A 136 2.40 2.66 -15.46
C GLY A 136 3.01 2.70 -14.05
N ARG A 137 2.94 3.83 -13.32
CA ARG A 137 3.21 3.86 -11.88
C ARG A 137 1.88 3.97 -11.13
N THR A 138 1.74 3.27 -10.01
CA THR A 138 0.66 3.48 -9.04
C THR A 138 1.18 4.38 -7.91
N LEU A 139 0.31 5.16 -7.25
CA LEU A 139 0.71 5.99 -6.10
C LEU A 139 1.30 5.15 -4.95
N SER A 140 0.86 3.90 -4.80
CA SER A 140 1.48 2.91 -3.90
C SER A 140 2.94 2.58 -4.24
N MET A 141 3.37 2.81 -5.49
CA MET A 141 4.75 2.64 -5.95
C MET A 141 5.61 3.87 -5.62
N ARG A 142 5.04 5.08 -5.64
CA ARG A 142 5.72 6.32 -5.22
C ARG A 142 6.04 6.33 -3.72
N ARG A 143 5.15 5.78 -2.87
CA ARG A 143 5.42 5.61 -1.43
C ARG A 143 6.62 4.70 -1.11
N ARG A 144 7.06 3.86 -2.05
CA ARG A 144 8.23 2.97 -1.91
C ARG A 144 9.51 3.51 -2.57
N MET A 145 9.41 4.63 -3.29
CA MET A 145 10.54 5.24 -4.00
C MET A 145 10.68 6.68 -3.54
N PHE A 146 11.10 6.86 -2.30
CA PHE A 146 11.78 8.09 -1.91
C PHE A 146 13.13 8.14 -2.65
N ASP A 147 13.32 9.19 -3.46
CA ASP A 147 14.45 9.54 -4.32
C ASP A 147 15.53 8.45 -4.55
N MET A 148 15.28 7.57 -5.53
CA MET A 148 16.39 6.99 -6.28
C MET A 148 16.61 7.85 -7.54
N PRO A 149 17.82 8.38 -7.80
CA PRO A 149 18.02 9.29 -8.92
C PRO A 149 17.66 8.57 -10.22
N SER A 150 16.57 9.01 -10.83
CA SER A 150 15.90 8.27 -11.89
C SER A 150 16.47 8.66 -13.26
N ARG A 151 16.92 7.65 -14.00
CA ARG A 151 17.29 7.63 -15.44
C ARG A 151 18.62 8.24 -15.87
N VAL A 152 19.07 9.36 -15.31
CA VAL A 152 20.36 9.97 -15.75
C VAL A 152 21.52 9.04 -15.43
N ILE A 153 21.56 8.52 -14.19
CA ILE A 153 22.57 7.56 -13.74
C ILE A 153 22.53 6.26 -14.56
N GLN A 154 21.35 5.78 -14.99
CA GLN A 154 21.26 4.55 -15.77
C GLN A 154 21.83 4.69 -17.18
N LYS A 155 21.67 5.86 -17.82
CA LYS A 155 22.27 6.13 -19.13
C LYS A 155 23.77 6.29 -19.03
N GLU A 156 24.25 7.02 -18.02
CA GLU A 156 25.70 7.18 -17.79
C GLU A 156 26.36 5.85 -17.39
N LEU A 157 25.70 5.06 -16.53
CA LEU A 157 26.18 3.73 -16.15
C LEU A 157 26.20 2.79 -17.35
N ALA A 158 25.16 2.79 -18.19
CA ALA A 158 25.13 1.98 -19.41
C ALA A 158 26.23 2.42 -20.42
N GLY A 159 26.46 3.73 -20.55
CA GLY A 159 27.55 4.27 -21.36
C GLY A 159 28.93 3.87 -20.83
N GLY A 160 29.15 3.98 -19.51
CA GLY A 160 30.38 3.57 -18.86
C GLY A 160 30.64 2.06 -18.96
N VAL A 161 29.60 1.23 -18.80
CA VAL A 161 29.71 -0.23 -18.98
C VAL A 161 30.06 -0.58 -20.43
N ALA A 162 29.44 0.07 -21.41
CA ALA A 162 29.77 -0.15 -22.82
C ALA A 162 31.23 0.22 -23.13
N GLN A 163 31.74 1.29 -22.53
CA GLN A 163 33.12 1.72 -22.67
C GLN A 163 34.10 0.71 -22.05
N VAL A 164 33.81 0.19 -20.85
CA VAL A 164 34.65 -0.83 -20.20
C VAL A 164 34.65 -2.14 -21.00
N VAL A 165 33.51 -2.57 -21.53
CA VAL A 165 33.43 -3.75 -22.40
C VAL A 165 34.27 -3.56 -23.66
N GLN A 166 34.21 -2.39 -24.31
CA GLN A 166 35.07 -2.08 -25.46
C GLN A 166 36.56 -2.14 -25.13
N MET A 167 36.97 -1.65 -23.95
CA MET A 167 38.37 -1.70 -23.53
C MET A 167 38.84 -3.15 -23.30
N LEU A 168 38.01 -3.99 -22.66
CA LEU A 168 38.33 -5.40 -22.44
C LEU A 168 38.39 -6.19 -23.76
N ASP A 169 37.50 -5.90 -24.72
CA ASP A 169 37.53 -6.52 -26.04
C ASP A 169 38.75 -6.06 -26.88
N GLN A 170 39.24 -4.83 -26.66
CA GLN A 170 40.47 -4.34 -27.27
C GLN A 170 41.73 -4.98 -26.67
N GLU A 171 41.76 -5.19 -25.36
CA GLU A 171 42.84 -5.92 -24.68
C GLU A 171 42.90 -7.40 -25.08
N ALA A 172 41.74 -8.05 -25.22
CA ALA A 172 41.66 -9.44 -25.66
C ALA A 172 42.11 -9.64 -27.12
N ASN A 173 41.87 -8.65 -28.00
CA ASN A 173 42.30 -8.70 -29.40
C ASN A 173 43.72 -8.15 -29.62
N GLY A 174 44.25 -7.33 -28.70
CA GLY A 174 45.63 -6.83 -28.72
C GLY A 174 46.67 -7.86 -28.26
N ALA A 175 46.26 -8.87 -27.49
CA ALA A 175 47.15 -9.94 -27.02
C ALA A 175 47.41 -11.06 -28.06
N ALA A 176 46.89 -10.95 -29.28
CA ALA A 176 47.06 -11.95 -30.34
C ALA A 176 48.19 -11.64 -31.35
N PHE A 177 48.93 -10.53 -31.20
CA PHE A 177 50.06 -10.21 -32.07
C PHE A 177 51.31 -9.79 -31.29
N GLU A 178 51.91 -10.72 -30.55
CA GLU A 178 53.37 -10.83 -30.46
C GLU A 178 53.76 -12.21 -29.90
N ALA A 179 53.69 -13.22 -30.75
CA ALA A 179 54.33 -14.52 -30.53
C ALA A 179 54.70 -15.16 -31.88
N CYS A 180 55.50 -14.49 -32.70
CA CYS A 180 56.47 -15.11 -33.61
C CYS A 180 57.33 -14.03 -34.30
N LEU A 181 58.54 -13.81 -33.80
CA LEU A 181 59.77 -13.64 -34.57
C LEU A 181 60.98 -13.80 -33.64
#